data_AF-A0A9W6RVE5-F1
#
_entry.id   AF-A0A9W6RVE5-F1
#
_cell.length_a   1.000
_cell.length_b   1.000
_cell.length_c   1.000
_cell.angle_alpha   90.00
_cell.angle_beta   90.00
_cell.angle_gamma   90.00
#
_symmetry.space_group_name_H-M   'P 1'
#
loop_
_entity.id
_entity.type
_entity.pdbx_description
1 polymer ?
#
loop_
_entity_poly.entity_id
_entity_poly.type
_entity_poly.pdbx_seq_one_letter_code
_entity_poly.pdbx_strand_id
1 'polypeptide(L)'
;MNEVRVLLTGRGLVESPRWHGDRLYFSDWSAGEVTAVDLAARSEVIARVESLPLCTAWLPDGRLVIVSSPDGRLLRREPDGSGSPRRTSVGPAGTTSWWTATETPTSTASASI
;
A
#
# COMPACT_ATOMS: atom_id res chain seq x y z
N MET A 1 17.23 -8.39 -29.83
CA MET A 1 17.58 -8.43 -28.40
C MET A 1 16.87 -7.27 -27.74
N ASN A 2 16.09 -7.47 -26.67
CA ASN A 2 15.52 -6.35 -25.93
C ASN A 2 16.64 -5.78 -25.05
N GLU A 3 17.10 -4.56 -25.32
CA GLU A 3 18.05 -3.88 -24.43
C GLU A 3 17.37 -3.49 -23.12
N VAL A 4 18.04 -3.76 -22.01
CA VAL A 4 17.59 -3.34 -20.68
C VAL A 4 17.95 -1.88 -20.48
N ARG A 5 16.96 -1.05 -20.16
CA ARG A 5 17.14 0.37 -19.85
C ARG A 5 16.83 0.65 -18.38
N VAL A 6 17.72 1.38 -17.71
CA VAL A 6 17.49 1.87 -16.35
C VAL A 6 16.62 3.13 -16.39
N LEU A 7 15.53 3.15 -15.63
CA LEU A 7 14.63 4.32 -15.51
C LEU A 7 14.89 5.17 -14.26
N LEU A 8 15.38 4.56 -13.17
CA LEU A 8 15.60 5.26 -11.91
C LEU A 8 16.70 4.55 -11.11
N THR A 9 17.58 5.33 -10.49
CA THR A 9 18.69 4.85 -9.65
C THR A 9 18.63 5.48 -8.25
N GLY A 10 19.58 5.11 -7.37
CA GLY A 10 19.69 5.70 -6.04
C GLY A 10 18.48 5.40 -5.15
N ARG A 11 17.94 4.19 -5.26
CA ARG A 11 16.93 3.62 -4.35
C ARG A 11 17.61 2.58 -3.46
N GLY A 12 17.05 2.33 -2.28
CA GLY A 12 17.59 1.28 -1.40
C GLY A 12 16.93 -0.06 -1.68
N LEU A 13 16.03 -0.51 -0.81
CA LEU A 13 15.31 -1.77 -1.00
C LEU A 13 13.97 -1.52 -1.70
N VAL A 14 13.94 -1.74 -3.02
CA VAL A 14 12.74 -1.60 -3.84
C VAL A 14 11.99 -2.92 -3.93
N GLU A 15 10.67 -2.86 -3.73
CA GLU A 15 9.81 -4.03 -3.70
C GLU A 15 8.47 -3.79 -4.39
N SER A 16 7.78 -4.90 -4.66
CA SER A 16 6.38 -4.87 -5.09
C SER A 16 6.08 -4.00 -6.34
N PRO A 17 6.83 -4.15 -7.44
CA PRO A 17 6.61 -3.37 -8.66
C PRO A 17 5.27 -3.73 -9.31
N ARG A 18 4.47 -2.70 -9.67
CA ARG A 18 3.16 -2.85 -10.30
C ARG A 18 2.90 -1.73 -11.31
N TRP A 19 2.50 -2.11 -12.52
CA TRP A 19 2.04 -1.14 -13.51
C TRP A 19 0.62 -0.65 -13.19
N HIS A 20 0.38 0.63 -13.39
CA HIS A 20 -0.95 1.22 -13.39
C HIS A 20 -0.99 2.46 -14.27
N GLY A 21 -1.81 2.42 -15.32
CA GLY A 21 -1.72 3.40 -16.41
C GLY A 21 -0.38 3.30 -17.14
N ASP A 22 0.28 4.44 -17.33
CA ASP A 22 1.57 4.59 -18.03
C ASP A 22 2.78 4.64 -17.08
N ARG A 23 2.58 4.31 -15.79
CA ARG A 23 3.61 4.42 -14.75
C ARG A 23 3.80 3.10 -14.00
N LEU A 24 5.05 2.84 -13.64
CA LEU A 24 5.43 1.76 -12.75
C LEU A 24 5.47 2.28 -11.32
N TYR A 25 4.69 1.68 -10.44
CA TYR A 25 4.69 1.96 -9.01
C TYR A 25 5.53 0.91 -8.30
N PHE A 26 6.31 1.33 -7.31
CA PHE A 26 7.08 0.43 -6.46
C PHE A 26 7.22 1.04 -5.06
N SER A 27 7.50 0.19 -4.07
CA SER A 27 7.76 0.61 -2.69
C SER A 27 9.27 0.68 -2.47
N ASP A 28 9.78 1.78 -1.91
CA ASP A 28 11.12 1.87 -1.35
C ASP A 28 11.02 1.73 0.17
N TRP A 29 11.35 0.54 0.68
CA TRP A 29 11.25 0.21 2.09
C TRP A 29 12.21 1.01 2.96
N SER A 30 13.39 1.33 2.42
CA SER A 30 14.39 2.13 3.14
C SER A 30 14.01 3.60 3.24
N ALA A 31 13.27 4.13 2.26
CA ALA A 31 12.79 5.51 2.28
C ALA A 31 11.39 5.66 2.91
N GLY A 32 10.64 4.56 3.06
CA GLY A 32 9.24 4.61 3.46
C GLY A 32 8.36 5.28 2.40
N GLU A 33 8.69 5.10 1.11
CA GLU A 33 8.05 5.80 0.00
C GLU A 33 7.38 4.83 -0.97
N VAL A 34 6.19 5.21 -1.45
CA VAL A 34 5.61 4.65 -2.67
C VAL A 34 5.94 5.59 -3.81
N THR A 35 6.71 5.12 -4.78
CA THR A 35 7.17 5.94 -5.92
C THR A 35 6.54 5.44 -7.22
N ALA A 36 6.14 6.37 -8.08
CA ALA A 36 5.77 6.09 -9.47
C ALA A 36 6.84 6.63 -10.42
N VAL A 37 7.21 5.86 -11.44
CA VAL A 37 8.14 6.27 -12.51
C VAL A 37 7.53 5.98 -13.89
N ASP A 38 7.70 6.90 -14.84
CA ASP A 38 7.28 6.71 -16.23
C ASP A 38 8.42 6.27 -17.16
N LEU A 39 8.09 5.96 -18.41
CA LEU A 39 9.07 5.55 -19.43
C LEU A 39 10.03 6.68 -19.87
N ALA A 40 9.72 7.94 -19.51
CA ALA A 40 10.60 9.08 -19.69
C ALA A 40 11.55 9.29 -18.49
N ALA A 41 11.59 8.33 -17.55
CA ALA A 41 12.40 8.37 -16.33
C ALA A 41 12.02 9.50 -15.36
N ARG A 42 10.80 10.05 -15.44
CA ARG A 42 10.29 11.00 -14.46
C ARG A 42 9.65 10.24 -13.31
N SER A 43 10.03 10.60 -12.08
CA SER A 43 9.54 9.95 -10.87
C SER A 43 8.80 10.92 -9.95
N GLU A 44 7.88 10.37 -9.14
CA GLU A 44 7.09 11.11 -8.16
C GLU A 44 6.84 10.23 -6.92
N VAL A 45 6.94 10.84 -5.75
CA VAL A 45 6.55 10.18 -4.49
C VAL A 45 5.04 10.33 -4.31
N ILE A 46 4.34 9.21 -4.38
CA ILE A 46 2.88 9.13 -4.33
C ILE A 46 2.36 9.15 -2.89
N ALA A 47 3.13 8.55 -1.98
CA ALA A 47 2.85 8.50 -0.56
C ALA A 47 4.13 8.25 0.24
N ARG A 48 4.15 8.76 1.48
CA ARG A 48 5.14 8.43 2.50
C ARG A 48 4.45 7.70 3.64
N VAL A 49 4.88 6.48 3.91
CA VAL A 49 4.34 5.63 4.96
C VAL A 49 5.51 4.85 5.57
N GLU A 50 5.77 5.11 6.84
CA GLU A 50 6.75 4.35 7.62
C GLU A 50 6.16 2.96 7.91
N SER A 51 6.37 2.02 7.00
CA SER A 51 5.89 0.65 7.12
C SER A 51 6.93 -0.35 6.62
N LEU A 52 7.14 -1.42 7.38
CA LEU A 52 7.89 -2.58 6.96
C LEU A 52 7.08 -3.84 7.25
N PRO A 53 6.65 -4.62 6.23
CA PRO A 53 6.77 -4.35 4.79
C PRO A 53 5.93 -3.14 4.31
N LEU A 54 6.39 -2.47 3.24
CA LEU A 54 5.60 -1.47 2.50
C LEU A 54 5.14 -2.06 1.18
N CYS A 55 3.84 -2.26 1.02
CA CYS A 55 3.24 -2.79 -0.20
C CYS A 55 1.99 -1.99 -0.57
N THR A 56 1.62 -2.02 -1.84
CA THR A 56 0.44 -1.32 -2.36
C THR A 56 -0.44 -2.24 -3.22
N ALA A 57 -1.66 -1.81 -3.50
CA ALA A 57 -2.49 -2.41 -4.52
C ALA A 57 -3.51 -1.38 -5.00
N TRP A 58 -4.12 -1.64 -6.16
CA TRP A 58 -5.21 -0.83 -6.66
C TRP A 58 -6.53 -1.54 -6.39
N LEU A 59 -7.49 -0.81 -5.83
CA LEU A 59 -8.87 -1.28 -5.75
C LEU A 59 -9.53 -1.21 -7.14
N PRO A 60 -10.62 -1.98 -7.37
CA PRO A 60 -11.34 -1.94 -8.64
C PRO A 60 -11.87 -0.55 -9.04
N ASP A 61 -12.06 0.34 -8.07
CA ASP A 61 -12.49 1.73 -8.27
C ASP A 61 -11.34 2.71 -8.55
N GLY A 62 -10.11 2.21 -8.72
CA GLY A 62 -8.93 3.00 -9.04
C GLY A 62 -8.26 3.67 -7.85
N ARG A 63 -8.69 3.42 -6.61
CA ARG A 63 -8.02 3.96 -5.42
C ARG A 63 -6.81 3.12 -5.01
N LEU A 64 -5.75 3.79 -4.58
CA LEU A 64 -4.54 3.15 -4.08
C LEU A 64 -4.73 2.75 -2.61
N VAL A 65 -4.45 1.49 -2.30
CA VAL A 65 -4.30 1.01 -0.91
C VAL A 65 -2.84 0.74 -0.60
N ILE A 66 -2.44 1.04 0.63
CA ILE A 66 -1.07 0.94 1.13
C ILE A 66 -1.10 0.20 2.47
N VAL A 67 -0.21 -0.76 2.66
CA VAL A 67 -0.03 -1.45 3.94
C VAL A 67 0.68 -0.53 4.94
N SER A 68 0.11 -0.33 6.12
CA SER A 68 0.81 0.12 7.32
C SER A 68 0.89 -1.04 8.31
N SER A 69 2.00 -1.79 8.24
CA SER A 69 2.26 -2.96 9.07
C SER A 69 2.42 -2.61 10.55
N PRO A 70 3.15 -1.54 10.95
CA PRO A 70 3.25 -1.17 12.36
C PRO A 70 1.88 -0.86 12.99
N ASP A 71 0.96 -0.28 12.22
CA ASP A 71 -0.39 0.05 12.71
C ASP A 71 -1.41 -1.09 12.53
N GLY A 72 -1.05 -2.17 11.83
CA GLY A 72 -1.98 -3.23 11.45
C GLY A 72 -3.14 -2.73 10.57
N ARG A 73 -2.88 -1.79 9.65
CA ARG A 73 -3.90 -1.11 8.84
C ARG A 73 -3.61 -1.12 7.35
N LEU A 74 -4.68 -0.93 6.58
CA LEU A 74 -4.57 -0.53 5.17
C LEU A 74 -5.00 0.93 5.04
N LEU A 75 -4.09 1.76 4.55
CA LEU A 75 -4.37 3.16 4.24
C LEU A 75 -4.96 3.23 2.83
N ARG A 76 -5.93 4.13 2.62
CA ARG A 76 -6.48 4.39 1.29
C ARG A 76 -6.19 5.83 0.90
N ARG A 77 -5.61 6.01 -0.27
CA ARG A 77 -5.40 7.31 -0.90
C ARG A 77 -6.62 7.64 -1.75
N GLU A 78 -7.25 8.77 -1.48
CA GLU A 78 -8.36 9.25 -2.31
C GLU A 78 -7.85 9.88 -3.62
N PRO A 79 -8.72 10.03 -4.63
CA PRO A 79 -8.32 10.59 -5.94
C PRO A 79 -7.73 12.00 -5.87
N ASP A 80 -8.16 12.81 -4.90
CA ASP A 80 -7.63 14.15 -4.63
C ASP A 80 -6.24 14.16 -3.98
N GLY A 81 -5.70 12.96 -3.67
CA GLY A 81 -4.42 12.78 -3.03
C GLY A 81 -4.45 12.90 -1.51
N SER A 82 -5.60 13.16 -0.90
CA SER A 82 -5.75 13.08 0.54
C SER A 82 -5.61 11.64 1.03
N GLY A 83 -4.88 11.46 2.14
CA GLY A 83 -4.78 10.19 2.84
C GLY A 83 -5.94 10.08 3.83
N SER A 84 -6.81 9.08 3.67
CA SER A 84 -7.79 8.76 4.70
C SER A 84 -7.34 7.49 5.44
N PRO A 85 -7.01 7.57 6.75
CA PRO A 85 -6.78 6.37 7.53
C PRO A 85 -8.11 5.63 7.68
N ARG A 86 -8.27 4.51 6.98
CA ARG A 86 -9.43 3.63 7.14
C ARG A 86 -9.01 2.40 7.92
N ARG A 87 -9.73 2.12 9.01
CA ARG A 87 -9.69 0.77 9.60
C ARG A 87 -10.54 -0.14 8.73
N THR A 88 -9.93 -0.75 7.72
CA THR A 88 -10.50 -1.97 7.12
C THR A 88 -9.98 -3.15 7.92
N SER A 89 -10.84 -3.77 8.72
CA SER A 89 -10.61 -5.15 9.13
C SER A 89 -10.60 -5.98 7.84
N VAL A 90 -9.45 -6.57 7.51
CA VAL A 90 -9.42 -7.68 6.56
C VAL A 90 -10.15 -8.82 7.28
N GLY A 91 -11.45 -8.97 7.02
CA GLY A 91 -12.12 -10.23 7.31
C GLY A 91 -11.44 -11.34 6.49
N PRO A 92 -11.52 -12.61 6.90
CA PRO A 92 -10.90 -13.70 6.17
C PRO A 92 -11.25 -13.58 4.69
N ALA A 93 -10.22 -13.66 3.85
CA ALA A 93 -10.40 -13.83 2.41
C ALA A 93 -11.43 -14.94 2.23
N GLY A 94 -12.58 -14.61 1.64
CA GLY A 94 -13.61 -15.58 1.31
C GLY A 94 -12.97 -16.68 0.48
N THR A 95 -12.72 -17.82 1.13
CA THR A 95 -12.38 -19.14 0.60
C THR A 95 -11.77 -19.17 -0.80
N THR A 96 -10.63 -18.53 -0.96
CA THR A 96 -9.44 -19.24 -1.45
C THR A 96 -8.34 -18.88 -0.47
N SER A 97 -8.11 -19.81 0.44
CA SER A 97 -7.22 -19.74 1.60
C SER A 97 -5.97 -18.89 1.36
N TRP A 98 -5.76 -17.84 2.15
CA TRP A 98 -4.50 -17.50 2.85
C TRP A 98 -4.85 -16.51 3.99
N TRP A 99 -4.96 -17.04 5.22
CA TRP A 99 -5.06 -16.37 6.52
C TRP A 99 -6.42 -15.74 6.93
N THR A 100 -6.99 -16.29 8.02
CA THR A 100 -8.19 -15.80 8.72
C THR A 100 -7.76 -15.22 10.07
N ALA A 101 -8.15 -13.99 10.37
CA ALA A 101 -8.19 -13.48 11.75
C ALA A 101 -9.62 -13.04 12.06
N THR A 102 -10.33 -13.86 12.83
CA THR A 102 -11.60 -13.50 13.46
C THR A 102 -11.31 -12.81 14.77
N GLU A 103 -11.82 -11.60 14.98
CA GLU A 103 -12.21 -11.14 16.32
C GLU A 103 -13.22 -9.99 16.19
N THR A 104 -14.44 -10.27 16.66
CA THR A 104 -15.51 -9.28 16.84
C THR A 104 -15.24 -8.53 18.14
N PRO A 105 -15.25 -7.18 18.19
CA PRO A 105 -15.17 -6.49 19.47
C PRO A 105 -16.50 -6.67 20.21
N THR A 106 -16.49 -7.46 21.29
CA THR A 106 -17.57 -7.45 22.27
C THR A 106 -17.52 -6.11 23.00
N SER A 107 -18.52 -5.28 22.74
CA SER A 107 -18.89 -4.17 23.63
C SER A 107 -19.31 -4.76 24.97
N THR A 108 -18.60 -4.41 26.04
CA THR A 108 -19.17 -4.51 27.40
C THR A 108 -19.25 -3.11 27.98
N ALA A 109 -20.49 -2.69 28.21
CA ALA A 109 -20.87 -1.43 28.80
C ALA A 109 -20.32 -1.28 30.23
N SER A 110 -20.07 -0.02 30.60
CA SER A 110 -19.91 0.40 32.00
C SER A 110 -21.11 -0.04 32.85
N ALA A 111 -20.83 -0.55 34.03
CA ALA A 111 -21.73 -0.47 35.17
C ALA A 111 -20.93 0.08 36.36
N SER A 112 -21.37 1.23 36.86
CA SER A 112 -20.96 1.79 38.16
C SER A 112 -21.44 0.88 39.29
N ILE A 113 -20.64 0.77 40.35
CA ILE A 113 -20.98 0.97 41.77
C ILE A 113 -19.76 1.64 42.40
#